data_AF-A0A9X7PG33-F1
#
_entry.id   AF-A0A9X7PG33-F1
#
_cell.length_a   1.000
_cell.length_b   1.000
_cell.length_c   1.000
_cell.angle_alpha   90.00
_cell.angle_beta   90.00
_cell.angle_gamma   90.00
#
_symmetry.space_group_name_H-M   'P 1'
#
loop_
_entity.id
_entity.type
_entity.pdbx_description
1 polymer ?
#
loop_
_entity_poly.entity_id
_entity_poly.type
_entity_poly.pdbx_seq_one_letter_code
_entity_poly.pdbx_strand_id
1 'polypeptide(L)'
;MSVLVVTGTGTEVGKTIVTAAVAAAARAAGRSVAVLKPAQTGVAPGEPGDVAEVRRLAGDAVTGEELARFPEPLAPGTAAARAGLSPVRPPEIAEAAARLAESHDLVLVEGAGGLLVRLDEDGATLADAARLLGAPVLLVAQAGLGTLNTTALTAEALDARGLRCAGVVIGSWPAAPDLAMRCNLADLPEAAGAPLLGAVPEGAGALPPEAFRTAALTWLAPELSGAWDAEGFTAAHR
;
A
#
# COMPACT_ATOMS: atom_id res chain seq x y z
N MET A 1 4.32 17.14 7.68
CA MET A 1 3.38 16.03 7.89
C MET A 1 3.11 15.44 6.52
N SER A 2 3.41 14.16 6.30
CA SER A 2 3.35 13.54 4.96
C SER A 2 2.20 12.57 4.87
N VAL A 3 1.32 12.74 3.87
CA VAL A 3 0.36 11.70 3.48
C VAL A 3 0.96 10.89 2.33
N LEU A 4 0.90 9.56 2.41
CA LEU A 4 1.33 8.64 1.37
C LEU A 4 0.17 7.69 1.07
N VAL A 5 -0.29 7.70 -0.18
CA VAL A 5 -1.34 6.78 -0.62
C VAL A 5 -0.68 5.47 -1.03
N VAL A 6 -1.17 4.34 -0.53
CA VAL A 6 -0.66 3.01 -0.85
C VAL A 6 -1.69 2.30 -1.74
N THR A 7 -1.30 2.01 -2.98
CA THR A 7 -2.14 1.27 -3.93
C THR A 7 -1.41 0.03 -4.43
N GLY A 8 -2.11 -0.81 -5.20
CA GLY A 8 -1.55 -2.04 -5.76
C GLY A 8 -1.76 -2.10 -7.27
N THR A 9 -0.96 -2.94 -7.94
CA THR A 9 -1.23 -3.34 -9.33
C THR A 9 -2.39 -4.34 -9.44
N GLY A 10 -2.95 -4.77 -8.31
CA GLY A 10 -4.08 -5.69 -8.22
C GLY A 10 -4.52 -6.00 -6.78
N THR A 11 -5.34 -7.05 -6.64
CA THR A 11 -5.66 -7.67 -5.35
C THR A 11 -4.51 -8.56 -4.88
N GLU A 12 -4.39 -8.77 -3.56
CA GLU A 12 -3.43 -9.73 -2.96
C GLU A 12 -1.95 -9.53 -3.33
N VAL A 13 -1.57 -8.35 -3.83
CA VAL A 13 -0.18 -8.01 -4.15
C VAL A 13 0.69 -7.70 -2.92
N GLY A 14 0.14 -7.77 -1.71
CA GLY A 14 0.87 -7.53 -0.45
C GLY A 14 0.72 -6.12 0.15
N LYS A 15 -0.27 -5.32 -0.28
CA LYS A 15 -0.48 -3.94 0.21
C LYS A 15 -0.45 -3.83 1.73
N THR A 16 -1.26 -4.61 2.44
CA THR A 16 -1.37 -4.57 3.91
C THR A 16 -0.03 -4.83 4.60
N ILE A 17 0.76 -5.78 4.08
CA ILE A 17 2.07 -6.11 4.63
C ILE A 17 3.09 -5.00 4.32
N VAL A 18 3.04 -4.41 3.13
CA VAL A 18 3.87 -3.23 2.79
C VAL A 18 3.50 -2.03 3.66
N THR A 19 2.22 -1.73 3.86
CA THR A 19 1.73 -0.68 4.76
C THR A 19 2.25 -0.91 6.17
N ALA A 20 2.20 -2.15 6.67
CA ALA A 20 2.74 -2.52 7.97
C ALA A 20 4.27 -2.33 8.05
N ALA A 21 5.01 -2.72 7.01
CA ALA A 21 6.46 -2.56 6.96
C ALA A 21 6.86 -1.07 6.96
N VAL A 22 6.18 -0.24 6.17
CA VAL A 22 6.42 1.22 6.12
C VAL A 22 6.06 1.86 7.46
N ALA A 23 4.94 1.47 8.07
CA ALA A 23 4.57 1.95 9.41
C ALA A 23 5.59 1.55 10.48
N ALA A 24 6.06 0.30 10.46
CA ALA A 24 7.09 -0.18 11.39
C ALA A 24 8.41 0.59 11.23
N ALA A 25 8.86 0.79 9.99
CA ALA A 25 10.10 1.51 9.69
C ALA A 25 10.01 2.99 10.11
N ALA A 26 8.92 3.67 9.77
CA ALA A 26 8.69 5.06 10.19
C ALA A 26 8.66 5.20 11.72
N ARG A 27 8.03 4.26 12.44
CA ARG A 27 8.02 4.25 13.91
C ARG A 27 9.39 4.03 14.51
N ALA A 28 10.20 3.13 13.93
CA ALA A 28 11.58 2.93 14.36
C ALA A 28 12.43 4.20 14.16
N ALA A 29 12.11 5.01 13.15
CA ALA A 29 12.67 6.33 12.92
C ALA A 29 12.08 7.44 13.82
N GLY A 30 11.27 7.09 14.84
CA GLY A 30 10.71 8.02 15.82
C GLY A 30 9.48 8.79 15.33
N ARG A 31 8.88 8.41 14.20
CA ARG A 31 7.70 9.09 13.65
C ARG A 31 6.41 8.55 14.24
N SER A 32 5.45 9.44 14.48
CA SER A 32 4.05 9.09 14.72
C SER A 32 3.36 8.68 13.40
N VAL A 33 2.61 7.58 13.41
CA VAL A 33 2.03 6.99 12.20
C VAL A 33 0.54 6.73 12.38
N ALA A 34 -0.26 7.17 11.41
CA ALA A 34 -1.64 6.78 11.25
C ALA A 34 -1.83 5.97 9.95
N VAL A 35 -2.75 5.01 9.98
CA VAL A 35 -3.17 4.21 8.82
C VAL A 35 -4.66 4.39 8.64
N LEU A 36 -5.03 4.88 7.47
CA LEU A 36 -6.41 5.06 7.04
C LEU A 36 -6.74 4.04 5.95
N LYS A 37 -7.75 3.20 6.21
CA LYS A 37 -8.32 2.29 5.21
C LYS A 37 -9.71 2.82 4.84
N PRO A 38 -9.87 3.49 3.69
CA PRO A 38 -11.16 4.06 3.30
C PRO A 38 -12.30 3.06 3.33
N ALA A 39 -12.14 1.93 2.64
CA ALA A 39 -13.15 0.90 2.55
C ALA A 39 -12.52 -0.46 2.83
N GLN A 40 -12.92 -1.06 3.95
CA GLN A 40 -12.63 -2.45 4.25
C GLN A 40 -13.76 -3.33 3.68
N THR A 41 -13.42 -4.32 2.86
CA THR A 41 -14.40 -5.28 2.29
C THR A 41 -14.08 -6.70 2.72
N GLY A 42 -15.06 -7.61 2.60
CA GLY A 42 -14.85 -9.05 2.77
C GLY A 42 -14.57 -9.55 4.19
N VAL A 43 -14.93 -8.76 5.21
CA VAL A 43 -14.75 -9.11 6.63
C VAL A 43 -16.03 -8.85 7.39
N ALA A 44 -16.38 -9.75 8.30
CA ALA A 44 -17.58 -9.59 9.10
C ALA A 44 -17.41 -8.43 10.12
N PRO A 45 -18.53 -7.90 10.66
CA PRO A 45 -18.47 -6.97 11.78
C PRO A 45 -17.67 -7.58 12.96
N GLY A 46 -16.66 -6.85 13.44
CA GLY A 46 -15.82 -7.28 14.56
C GLY A 46 -14.65 -8.21 14.19
N GLU A 47 -14.56 -8.68 12.94
CA GLU A 47 -13.38 -9.41 12.48
C GLU A 47 -12.20 -8.46 12.22
N PRO A 48 -10.96 -8.88 12.48
CA PRO A 48 -9.79 -8.04 12.19
C PRO A 48 -9.69 -7.79 10.67
N GLY A 49 -9.64 -6.50 10.29
CA GLY A 49 -9.40 -6.06 8.91
C GLY A 49 -7.93 -5.71 8.66
N ASP A 50 -7.65 -5.08 7.52
CA ASP A 50 -6.30 -4.67 7.11
C ASP A 50 -5.63 -3.75 8.14
N VAL A 51 -6.41 -2.81 8.71
CA VAL A 51 -5.91 -1.90 9.78
C VAL A 51 -5.49 -2.67 11.03
N ALA A 52 -6.27 -3.69 11.42
CA ALA A 52 -5.95 -4.52 12.57
C ALA A 52 -4.66 -5.31 12.33
N GLU A 53 -4.47 -5.83 11.11
CA GLU A 53 -3.26 -6.54 10.71
C GLU A 53 -2.03 -5.62 10.72
N VAL A 54 -2.16 -4.39 10.21
CA VAL A 54 -1.09 -3.39 10.28
C VAL A 54 -0.72 -3.09 11.73
N ARG A 55 -1.69 -2.87 12.62
CA ARG A 55 -1.43 -2.61 14.05
C ARG A 55 -0.79 -3.82 14.75
N ARG A 56 -1.23 -5.04 14.42
CA ARG A 56 -0.64 -6.28 14.95
C ARG A 56 0.85 -6.36 14.62
N LEU A 57 1.22 -6.07 13.37
CA LEU A 57 2.60 -6.18 12.89
C LEU A 57 3.45 -4.97 13.31
N ALA A 58 3.00 -3.76 12.99
CA ALA A 58 3.74 -2.51 13.20
C ALA A 58 3.67 -2.00 14.66
N GLY A 59 2.77 -2.53 15.48
CA GLY A 59 2.59 -2.22 16.90
C GLY A 59 1.40 -1.30 17.20
N ASP A 60 0.84 -1.43 18.40
CA ASP A 60 -0.43 -0.81 18.80
C ASP A 60 -0.45 0.72 18.84
N ALA A 61 0.74 1.34 18.86
CA ALA A 61 0.90 2.80 18.80
C ALA A 61 0.66 3.37 17.39
N VAL A 62 0.47 2.53 16.37
CA VAL A 62 -0.09 2.97 15.09
C VAL A 62 -1.57 3.29 15.30
N THR A 63 -1.95 4.53 15.02
CA THR A 63 -3.37 4.92 14.95
C THR A 63 -3.99 4.28 13.71
N GLY A 64 -5.11 3.58 13.87
CA GLY A 64 -5.80 2.93 12.76
C GLY A 64 -7.23 3.44 12.63
N GLU A 65 -7.65 3.79 11.42
CA GLU A 65 -9.00 4.26 11.10
C GLU A 65 -9.55 3.56 9.85
N GLU A 66 -10.80 3.09 9.91
CA GLU A 66 -11.60 2.64 8.77
C GLU A 66 -12.77 3.61 8.59
N LEU A 67 -13.05 4.10 7.37
CA LEU A 67 -14.24 4.95 7.13
C LEU A 67 -15.50 4.11 6.96
N ALA A 68 -15.39 2.98 6.27
CA ALA A 68 -16.49 2.05 6.09
C ALA A 68 -16.02 0.59 6.04
N ARG A 69 -16.92 -0.29 6.45
CA ARG A 69 -16.76 -1.75 6.38
C ARG A 69 -17.95 -2.37 5.66
N PHE A 70 -17.67 -3.16 4.63
CA PHE A 70 -18.65 -3.87 3.82
C PHE A 70 -18.43 -5.38 3.93
N PRO A 71 -19.49 -6.18 4.15
CA PRO A 71 -19.34 -7.60 4.50
C PRO A 71 -18.85 -8.46 3.33
N GLU A 72 -19.20 -8.12 2.09
CA GLU A 72 -18.89 -8.96 0.93
C GLU A 72 -17.49 -8.70 0.37
N PRO A 73 -16.77 -9.75 -0.07
CA PRO A 73 -15.41 -9.64 -0.62
C PRO A 73 -15.44 -9.15 -2.08
N LEU A 74 -15.96 -7.94 -2.28
CA LEU A 74 -16.14 -7.30 -3.58
C LEU A 74 -15.41 -5.95 -3.61
N ALA A 75 -15.37 -5.32 -4.80
CA ALA A 75 -14.92 -3.94 -4.91
C ALA A 75 -15.80 -3.02 -4.01
N PRO A 76 -15.25 -2.00 -3.35
CA PRO A 76 -15.97 -1.16 -2.40
C PRO A 76 -17.31 -0.63 -2.88
N GLY A 77 -17.38 -0.02 -4.08
CA GLY A 77 -18.64 0.51 -4.60
C GLY A 77 -19.70 -0.59 -4.78
N THR A 78 -19.31 -1.76 -5.26
CA THR A 78 -20.22 -2.91 -5.41
C THR A 78 -20.64 -3.49 -4.05
N ALA A 79 -19.70 -3.58 -3.10
CA ALA A 79 -19.96 -4.08 -1.75
C ALA A 79 -20.93 -3.16 -0.99
N ALA A 80 -20.76 -1.84 -1.11
CA ALA A 80 -21.65 -0.84 -0.55
C ALA A 80 -23.07 -0.97 -1.13
N ALA A 81 -23.19 -1.00 -2.46
CA ALA A 81 -24.47 -1.13 -3.15
C ALA A 81 -25.21 -2.41 -2.76
N ARG A 82 -24.52 -3.56 -2.70
CA ARG A 82 -25.12 -4.85 -2.31
C ARG A 82 -25.55 -4.91 -0.85
N ALA A 83 -24.80 -4.23 0.03
CA ALA A 83 -25.16 -4.12 1.43
C ALA A 83 -26.25 -3.08 1.71
N GLY A 84 -26.67 -2.27 0.71
CA GLY A 84 -27.56 -1.13 0.91
C GLY A 84 -26.95 -0.03 1.78
N LEU A 85 -25.61 0.08 1.78
CA LEU A 85 -24.85 1.05 2.56
C LEU A 85 -24.32 2.18 1.67
N SER A 86 -24.03 3.33 2.28
CA SER A 86 -23.43 4.45 1.55
C SER A 86 -21.99 4.12 1.13
N PRO A 87 -21.59 4.44 -0.12
CA PRO A 87 -20.21 4.28 -0.56
C PRO A 87 -19.31 5.33 0.09
N VAL A 88 -18.00 5.05 0.13
CA VAL A 88 -16.99 6.01 0.58
C VAL A 88 -16.64 6.95 -0.57
N ARG A 89 -16.56 8.26 -0.30
CA ARG A 89 -16.30 9.29 -1.32
C ARG A 89 -14.90 9.87 -1.16
N PRO A 90 -14.22 10.27 -2.25
CA PRO A 90 -12.87 10.84 -2.18
C PRO A 90 -12.69 12.03 -1.23
N PRO A 91 -13.65 12.98 -1.11
CA PRO A 91 -13.54 14.07 -0.13
C PRO A 91 -13.48 13.57 1.32
N GLU A 92 -14.26 12.53 1.67
CA GLU A 92 -14.24 11.94 3.03
C GLU A 92 -12.87 11.34 3.36
N ILE A 93 -12.25 10.69 2.37
CA ILE A 93 -10.88 10.16 2.48
C ILE A 93 -9.89 11.30 2.69
N ALA A 94 -9.99 12.36 1.89
CA ALA A 94 -9.08 13.50 1.96
C ALA A 94 -9.21 14.24 3.30
N GLU A 95 -10.43 14.46 3.78
CA GLU A 95 -10.71 15.10 5.07
C GLU A 95 -10.19 14.26 6.25
N ALA A 96 -10.42 12.94 6.22
CA ALA A 96 -9.92 12.05 7.26
C ALA A 96 -8.38 11.98 7.28
N ALA A 97 -7.76 11.88 6.11
CA ALA A 97 -6.30 11.87 6.01
C ALA A 97 -5.68 13.21 6.45
N ALA A 98 -6.30 14.34 6.08
CA ALA A 98 -5.86 15.67 6.51
C ALA A 98 -5.96 15.83 8.04
N ARG A 99 -7.08 15.42 8.64
CA ARG A 99 -7.28 15.42 10.10
C ARG A 99 -6.25 14.56 10.83
N LEU A 100 -5.98 13.35 10.34
CA LEU A 100 -4.95 12.49 10.92
C LEU A 100 -3.56 13.12 10.78
N ALA A 101 -3.31 13.79 9.65
CA ALA A 101 -2.05 14.46 9.39
C ALA A 101 -1.80 15.66 10.31
N GLU A 102 -2.80 16.24 10.98
CA GLU A 102 -2.59 17.30 11.98
C GLU A 102 -1.85 16.82 13.24
N SER A 103 -1.91 15.52 13.53
CA SER A 103 -1.37 14.92 14.76
C SER A 103 -0.36 13.79 14.52
N HIS A 104 -0.09 13.44 13.26
CA HIS A 104 0.83 12.37 12.89
C HIS A 104 1.83 12.82 11.83
N ASP A 105 3.08 12.37 11.97
CA ASP A 105 4.16 12.68 11.03
C ASP A 105 3.96 11.99 9.68
N LEU A 106 3.32 10.82 9.67
CA LEU A 106 3.00 10.01 8.50
C LEU A 106 1.56 9.50 8.55
N VAL A 107 0.81 9.73 7.48
CA VAL A 107 -0.50 9.09 7.24
C VAL A 107 -0.39 8.18 6.03
N LEU A 108 -0.63 6.88 6.22
CA LEU A 108 -0.70 5.89 5.16
C LEU A 108 -2.16 5.68 4.78
N VAL A 109 -2.55 6.01 3.55
CA VAL A 109 -3.91 5.79 3.04
C VAL A 109 -3.91 4.55 2.16
N GLU A 110 -4.35 3.42 2.69
CA GLU A 110 -4.31 2.14 1.98
C GLU A 110 -5.58 1.91 1.16
N GLY A 111 -5.44 1.69 -0.14
CA GLY A 111 -6.55 1.34 -1.02
C GLY A 111 -7.10 -0.08 -0.86
N ALA A 112 -8.16 -0.36 -1.61
CA ALA A 112 -8.67 -1.72 -1.84
C ALA A 112 -8.39 -2.13 -3.28
N GLY A 113 -7.74 -3.28 -3.50
CA GLY A 113 -7.33 -3.71 -4.85
C GLY A 113 -6.31 -2.75 -5.49
N GLY A 114 -6.63 -2.20 -6.66
CA GLY A 114 -5.76 -1.30 -7.42
C GLY A 114 -6.24 0.14 -7.52
N LEU A 115 -5.42 1.01 -8.13
CA LEU A 115 -5.60 2.47 -8.14
C LEU A 115 -7.00 2.92 -8.60
N LEU A 116 -7.52 2.28 -9.64
CA LEU A 116 -8.78 2.65 -10.30
C LEU A 116 -9.98 1.81 -9.83
N VAL A 117 -9.85 1.09 -8.72
CA VAL A 117 -10.99 0.40 -8.11
C VAL A 117 -12.02 1.44 -7.68
N ARG A 118 -13.27 1.22 -8.10
CA ARG A 118 -14.38 2.13 -7.84
C ARG A 118 -14.81 2.09 -6.38
N LEU A 119 -14.89 3.26 -5.79
CA LEU A 119 -15.39 3.50 -4.45
C LEU A 119 -16.90 3.69 -4.45
N ASP A 120 -17.48 4.14 -5.56
CA ASP A 120 -18.90 4.41 -5.74
C ASP A 120 -19.41 4.10 -7.16
N GLU A 121 -20.71 4.32 -7.37
CA GLU A 121 -21.38 4.10 -8.66
C GLU A 121 -21.00 5.14 -9.73
N ASP A 122 -20.60 6.35 -9.31
CA ASP A 122 -20.19 7.45 -10.19
C ASP A 122 -18.79 7.22 -10.78
N GLY A 123 -18.06 6.22 -10.28
CA GLY A 123 -16.75 5.82 -10.78
C GLY A 123 -15.58 6.51 -10.08
N ALA A 124 -15.81 7.11 -8.91
CA ALA A 124 -14.74 7.70 -8.12
C ALA A 124 -13.77 6.61 -7.60
N THR A 125 -12.50 6.97 -7.45
CA THR A 125 -11.40 6.04 -7.14
C THR A 125 -10.47 6.61 -6.07
N LEU A 126 -9.52 5.79 -5.62
CA LEU A 126 -8.46 6.27 -4.73
C LEU A 126 -7.58 7.35 -5.38
N ALA A 127 -7.47 7.35 -6.72
CA ALA A 127 -6.72 8.38 -7.44
C ALA A 127 -7.33 9.78 -7.24
N ASP A 128 -8.66 9.86 -7.14
CA ASP A 128 -9.35 11.14 -6.89
C ASP A 128 -9.03 11.67 -5.48
N ALA A 129 -8.97 10.79 -4.48
CA ALA A 129 -8.57 11.15 -3.12
C ALA A 129 -7.11 11.59 -3.06
N ALA A 130 -6.20 10.86 -3.72
CA ALA A 130 -4.79 11.21 -3.83
C ALA A 130 -4.60 12.61 -4.44
N ARG A 131 -5.39 12.94 -5.48
CA ARG A 131 -5.36 14.25 -6.15
C ARG A 131 -5.84 15.37 -5.23
N LEU A 132 -6.93 15.15 -4.49
CA LEU A 132 -7.44 16.12 -3.51
C LEU A 132 -6.41 16.40 -2.41
N LEU A 133 -5.65 15.38 -2.00
CA LEU A 133 -4.59 15.48 -0.99
C LEU A 133 -3.28 16.05 -1.52
N GLY A 134 -3.08 16.11 -2.84
CA GLY A 134 -1.76 16.34 -3.44
C GLY A 134 -0.72 15.31 -3.00
N ALA A 135 -1.17 14.12 -2.59
CA ALA A 135 -0.33 13.09 -1.98
C ALA A 135 0.34 12.22 -3.04
N PRO A 136 1.63 11.86 -2.86
CA PRO A 136 2.27 10.86 -3.69
C PRO A 136 1.67 9.47 -3.46
N VAL A 137 1.85 8.60 -4.45
CA VAL A 137 1.31 7.23 -4.44
C VAL A 137 2.46 6.22 -4.43
N LEU A 138 2.51 5.37 -3.41
CA LEU A 138 3.35 4.17 -3.37
C LEU A 138 2.62 3.03 -4.08
N LEU A 139 3.27 2.42 -5.06
CA LEU A 139 2.73 1.30 -5.83
C LEU A 139 3.25 -0.04 -5.28
N VAL A 140 2.35 -0.95 -4.93
CA VAL A 140 2.70 -2.31 -4.54
C VAL A 140 2.49 -3.25 -5.72
N ALA A 141 3.54 -3.96 -6.13
CA ALA A 141 3.53 -4.85 -7.28
C ALA A 141 3.90 -6.29 -6.89
N GLN A 142 3.54 -7.25 -7.74
CA GLN A 142 4.03 -8.63 -7.64
C GLN A 142 5.40 -8.74 -8.31
N ALA A 143 6.18 -9.78 -7.95
CA ALA A 143 7.49 -10.02 -8.56
C ALA A 143 7.40 -10.68 -9.95
N GLY A 144 6.36 -11.48 -10.19
CA GLY A 144 6.32 -12.47 -11.29
C GLY A 144 5.96 -11.92 -12.68
N LEU A 145 5.89 -12.83 -13.65
CA LEU A 145 5.52 -12.53 -15.03
C LEU A 145 4.17 -11.81 -15.14
N GLY A 146 4.11 -10.78 -15.99
CA GLY A 146 2.94 -9.91 -16.17
C GLY A 146 2.95 -8.64 -15.31
N THR A 147 3.80 -8.58 -14.26
CA THR A 147 3.88 -7.42 -13.37
C THR A 147 4.31 -6.14 -14.09
N LEU A 148 5.17 -6.23 -15.10
CA LEU A 148 5.64 -5.06 -15.85
C LEU A 148 4.48 -4.34 -16.56
N ASN A 149 3.55 -5.10 -17.15
CA ASN A 149 2.36 -4.55 -17.80
C ASN A 149 1.44 -3.85 -16.80
N THR A 150 1.10 -4.50 -15.68
CA THR A 150 0.19 -3.90 -14.70
C THR A 150 0.82 -2.72 -13.97
N THR A 151 2.14 -2.74 -13.79
CA THR A 151 2.93 -1.61 -13.27
C THR A 151 2.88 -0.43 -14.22
N ALA A 152 3.19 -0.63 -15.51
CA ALA A 152 3.14 0.42 -16.52
C ALA A 152 1.74 1.02 -16.69
N LEU A 153 0.70 0.18 -16.78
CA LEU A 153 -0.69 0.66 -16.85
C LEU A 153 -1.09 1.51 -15.63
N THR A 154 -0.59 1.15 -14.44
CA THR A 154 -0.86 1.92 -13.22
C THR A 154 -0.07 3.23 -13.21
N ALA A 155 1.19 3.22 -13.66
CA ALA A 155 2.03 4.41 -13.78
C ALA A 155 1.45 5.41 -14.80
N GLU A 156 1.02 4.96 -15.97
CA GLU A 156 0.31 5.79 -16.96
C GLU A 156 -0.96 6.41 -16.38
N ALA A 157 -1.73 5.64 -15.59
CA ALA A 157 -2.93 6.14 -14.94
C ALA A 157 -2.64 7.20 -13.86
N LEU A 158 -1.50 7.10 -13.16
CA LEU A 158 -1.02 8.12 -12.22
C LEU A 158 -0.61 9.39 -12.97
N ASP A 159 0.22 9.26 -14.01
CA ASP A 159 0.73 10.37 -14.81
C ASP A 159 -0.40 11.16 -15.48
N ALA A 160 -1.36 10.45 -16.10
CA ALA A 160 -2.54 11.06 -16.72
C ALA A 160 -3.43 11.84 -15.73
N ARG A 161 -3.26 11.63 -14.42
CA ARG A 161 -3.97 12.33 -13.34
C ARG A 161 -3.08 13.35 -12.61
N GLY A 162 -1.84 13.56 -13.07
CA GLY A 162 -0.86 14.43 -12.42
C GLY A 162 -0.42 13.92 -11.04
N LEU A 163 -0.52 12.62 -10.78
CA LEU A 163 -0.14 12.00 -9.52
C LEU A 163 1.29 11.51 -9.57
N ARG A 164 2.09 11.90 -8.58
CA ARG A 164 3.46 11.43 -8.45
C ARG A 164 3.50 9.99 -7.93
N CYS A 165 4.07 9.07 -8.71
CA CYS A 165 4.50 7.78 -8.20
C CYS A 165 5.70 7.99 -7.26
N ALA A 166 5.58 7.61 -6.00
CA ALA A 166 6.67 7.68 -5.02
C ALA A 166 7.77 6.65 -5.33
N GLY A 167 7.36 5.50 -5.87
CA GLY A 167 8.19 4.34 -6.13
C GLY A 167 7.35 3.07 -6.08
N VAL A 168 7.99 1.94 -6.36
CA VAL A 168 7.39 0.60 -6.35
C VAL A 168 7.95 -0.22 -5.20
N VAL A 169 7.12 -1.01 -4.55
CA VAL A 169 7.56 -2.06 -3.61
C VAL A 169 7.03 -3.40 -4.10
N ILE A 170 7.90 -4.41 -4.17
CA ILE A 170 7.45 -5.78 -4.38
C ILE A 170 6.87 -6.28 -3.07
N GLY A 171 5.56 -6.55 -3.05
CA GLY A 171 4.85 -6.87 -1.81
C GLY A 171 5.03 -8.30 -1.30
N SER A 172 5.59 -9.19 -2.12
CA SER A 172 6.01 -10.54 -1.73
C SER A 172 7.13 -11.03 -2.66
N TRP A 173 8.34 -11.17 -2.11
CA TRP A 173 9.53 -11.68 -2.77
C TRP A 173 9.83 -13.10 -2.28
N PRO A 174 9.77 -14.13 -3.14
CA PRO A 174 9.93 -15.51 -2.72
C PRO A 174 11.37 -15.84 -2.36
N ALA A 175 11.56 -16.85 -1.50
CA ALA A 175 12.88 -17.35 -1.14
C ALA A 175 13.61 -18.00 -2.33
N ALA A 176 12.86 -18.50 -3.32
CA ALA A 176 13.37 -19.08 -4.56
C ALA A 176 12.73 -18.38 -5.78
N PRO A 177 13.19 -17.17 -6.14
CA PRO A 177 12.62 -16.43 -7.27
C PRO A 177 12.98 -17.09 -8.60
N ASP A 178 12.01 -17.17 -9.50
CA ASP A 178 12.23 -17.66 -10.86
C ASP A 178 13.00 -16.64 -11.73
N LEU A 179 13.30 -16.99 -12.97
CA LEU A 179 14.02 -16.10 -13.88
C LEU A 179 13.28 -14.79 -14.14
N ALA A 180 11.96 -14.83 -14.31
CA ALA A 180 11.17 -13.65 -14.60
C ALA A 180 11.21 -12.67 -13.41
N MET A 181 11.06 -13.18 -12.19
CA MET A 181 11.14 -12.37 -10.97
C MET A 181 12.49 -11.69 -10.82
N ARG A 182 13.59 -12.40 -11.09
CA ARG A 182 14.94 -11.85 -11.02
C ARG A 182 15.20 -10.78 -12.09
N CYS A 183 14.76 -11.01 -13.33
CA CYS A 183 14.83 -10.00 -14.39
C CYS A 183 14.00 -8.75 -14.05
N ASN A 184 12.79 -8.95 -13.51
CA ASN A 184 11.89 -7.85 -13.18
C ASN A 184 12.44 -6.88 -12.11
N LEU A 185 13.46 -7.26 -11.33
CA LEU A 185 14.13 -6.31 -10.42
C LEU A 185 14.72 -5.11 -11.16
N ALA A 186 15.26 -5.33 -12.36
CA ALA A 186 15.80 -4.27 -13.20
C ALA A 186 14.71 -3.56 -14.02
N ASP A 187 13.69 -4.30 -14.46
CA ASP A 187 12.68 -3.77 -15.39
C ASP A 187 11.53 -3.02 -14.67
N LEU A 188 11.25 -3.32 -13.41
CA LEU A 188 10.17 -2.69 -12.64
C LEU A 188 10.35 -1.16 -12.48
N PRO A 189 11.54 -0.64 -12.13
CA PRO A 189 11.76 0.81 -12.09
C PRO A 189 11.47 1.50 -13.42
N GLU A 190 11.85 0.89 -14.54
CA GLU A 190 11.60 1.42 -15.88
C GLU A 190 10.12 1.42 -16.20
N ALA A 191 9.42 0.30 -15.96
CA ALA A 191 7.98 0.18 -16.18
C ALA A 191 7.17 1.17 -15.32
N ALA A 192 7.64 1.48 -14.11
CA ALA A 192 6.97 2.40 -13.20
C ALA A 192 7.30 3.87 -13.43
N GLY A 193 8.39 4.17 -14.14
CA GLY A 193 8.98 5.50 -14.18
C GLY A 193 9.36 6.03 -12.78
N ALA A 194 9.66 5.13 -11.84
CA ALA A 194 9.86 5.45 -10.42
C ALA A 194 10.79 4.41 -9.76
N PRO A 195 11.51 4.74 -8.68
CA PRO A 195 12.48 3.83 -8.07
C PRO A 195 11.81 2.58 -7.46
N LEU A 196 12.52 1.45 -7.49
CA LEU A 196 12.19 0.30 -6.65
C LEU A 196 12.64 0.63 -5.21
N LEU A 197 11.67 0.70 -4.30
CA LEU A 197 11.84 1.13 -2.91
C LEU A 197 11.79 -0.03 -1.91
N GLY A 198 11.66 -1.27 -2.38
CA GLY A 198 11.73 -2.42 -1.50
C GLY A 198 11.25 -3.72 -2.10
N ALA A 199 11.60 -4.80 -1.41
CA ALA A 199 11.15 -6.15 -1.67
C ALA A 199 10.85 -6.84 -0.34
N VAL A 200 9.57 -7.02 -0.03
CA VAL A 200 9.13 -7.64 1.22
C VAL A 200 9.20 -9.16 1.08
N PRO A 201 9.86 -9.91 1.99
CA PRO A 201 9.93 -11.36 1.91
C PRO A 201 8.56 -12.04 1.92
N GLU A 202 8.42 -13.10 1.14
CA GLU A 202 7.26 -13.98 1.19
C GLU A 202 7.03 -14.51 2.61
N GLY A 203 5.77 -14.52 3.04
CA GLY A 203 5.39 -14.96 4.38
C GLY A 203 5.70 -13.95 5.50
N ALA A 204 6.17 -12.73 5.19
CA ALA A 204 6.49 -11.72 6.21
C ALA A 204 5.32 -11.45 7.17
N GLY A 205 4.07 -11.50 6.71
CA GLY A 205 2.89 -11.33 7.56
C GLY A 205 2.77 -12.39 8.67
N ALA A 206 3.37 -13.57 8.51
CA ALA A 206 3.35 -14.62 9.53
C ALA A 206 4.43 -14.46 10.61
N LEU A 207 5.32 -13.47 10.48
CA LEU A 207 6.37 -13.23 11.48
C LEU A 207 5.76 -12.78 12.82
N PRO A 208 6.39 -13.15 13.96
CA PRO A 208 6.09 -12.53 15.24
C PRO A 208 6.23 -11.00 15.12
N PRO A 209 5.33 -10.18 15.72
CA PRO A 209 5.35 -8.73 15.54
C PRO A 209 6.70 -8.06 15.82
N GLU A 210 7.43 -8.51 16.83
CA GLU A 210 8.76 -7.97 17.13
C GLU A 210 9.79 -8.29 16.04
N ALA A 211 9.79 -9.53 15.54
CA ALA A 211 10.64 -9.94 14.43
C ALA A 211 10.28 -9.17 13.14
N PHE A 212 8.99 -8.98 12.88
CA PHE A 212 8.51 -8.19 11.75
C PHE A 212 9.05 -6.75 11.81
N ARG A 213 8.89 -6.05 12.94
CA ARG A 213 9.34 -4.65 13.09
C ARG A 213 10.84 -4.49 12.89
N THR A 214 11.63 -5.42 13.42
CA THR A 214 13.08 -5.39 13.27
C THR A 214 13.50 -5.66 11.83
N ALA A 215 12.90 -6.67 11.19
CA ALA A 215 13.27 -7.08 9.84
C ALA A 215 12.77 -6.09 8.76
N ALA A 216 11.63 -5.42 8.99
CA ALA A 216 11.06 -4.44 8.06
C ALA A 216 12.04 -3.34 7.63
N LEU A 217 12.97 -2.95 8.52
CA LEU A 217 14.02 -1.98 8.23
C LEU A 217 14.94 -2.41 7.09
N THR A 218 15.08 -3.71 6.85
CA THR A 218 15.96 -4.28 5.82
C THR A 218 15.25 -4.60 4.51
N TRP A 219 13.95 -4.35 4.42
CA TRP A 219 13.14 -4.65 3.21
C TRP A 219 12.82 -3.40 2.40
N LEU A 220 12.97 -2.22 3.00
CA LEU A 220 12.53 -0.93 2.47
C LEU A 220 13.71 0.03 2.33
N ALA A 221 13.68 0.85 1.28
CA ALA A 221 14.69 1.85 1.00
C ALA A 221 14.65 3.03 2.00
N PRO A 222 15.70 3.87 2.06
CA PRO A 222 15.77 5.02 2.97
C PRO A 222 14.60 6.01 2.83
N GLU A 223 14.03 6.17 1.64
CA GLU A 223 12.84 6.99 1.37
C GLU A 223 11.62 6.54 2.17
N LEU A 224 11.58 5.25 2.53
CA LEU A 224 10.55 4.62 3.36
C LEU A 224 11.06 4.32 4.79
N SER A 225 12.11 5.03 5.23
CA SER A 225 12.72 4.90 6.56
C SER A 225 13.41 3.56 6.85
N GLY A 226 13.76 2.79 5.81
CA GLY A 226 14.55 1.57 5.94
C GLY A 226 16.02 1.76 5.55
N ALA A 227 16.71 0.65 5.31
CA ALA A 227 18.14 0.55 4.99
C ALA A 227 18.42 -0.40 3.81
N TRP A 228 17.38 -0.84 3.09
CA TRP A 228 17.51 -1.68 1.92
C TRP A 228 18.03 -0.89 0.72
N ASP A 229 18.80 -1.55 -0.14
CA ASP A 229 19.40 -0.98 -1.34
C ASP A 229 18.99 -1.80 -2.58
N ALA A 230 18.45 -1.12 -3.58
CA ALA A 230 17.96 -1.74 -4.79
C ALA A 230 19.09 -2.31 -5.67
N GLU A 231 20.24 -1.64 -5.74
CA GLU A 231 21.34 -2.07 -6.61
C GLU A 231 21.96 -3.37 -6.10
N GLY A 232 22.30 -3.41 -4.81
CA GLY A 232 22.83 -4.58 -4.12
C GLY A 232 21.84 -5.73 -4.09
N PHE A 233 20.56 -5.47 -3.86
CA PHE A 233 19.53 -6.50 -3.93
C PHE A 233 19.41 -7.10 -5.34
N THR A 234 19.40 -6.27 -6.37
CA THR A 234 19.36 -6.73 -7.77
C THR A 234 20.61 -7.53 -8.12
N ALA A 235 21.80 -7.06 -7.72
CA ALA A 235 23.06 -7.75 -7.97
C ALA A 235 23.12 -9.14 -7.30
N ALA A 236 22.56 -9.29 -6.10
CA ALA A 236 22.50 -10.57 -5.39
C ALA A 236 21.58 -11.62 -6.05
N HIS A 237 20.71 -11.20 -6.98
CA HIS A 237 19.72 -12.04 -7.65
C HIS A 237 19.94 -12.14 -9.17
N ARG A 238 21.10 -11.74 -9.68
CA ARG A 238 21.46 -11.96 -11.10
C ARG A 238 21.89 -13.39 -11.38
#